data_AF-A0A6L6GBJ5-F1
#
_entry.id   AF-A0A6L6GBJ5-F1
#
_cell.length_a   1.000
_cell.length_b   1.000
_cell.length_c   1.000
_cell.angle_alpha   90.00
_cell.angle_beta   90.00
_cell.angle_gamma   90.00
#
_symmetry.space_group_name_H-M   'P 1'
#
loop_
_entity.id
_entity.type
_entity.pdbx_description
1 polymer ?
#
loop_
_entity_poly.entity_id
_entity_poly.type
_entity_poly.pdbx_seq_one_letter_code
_entity_poly.pdbx_strand_id
1 'polypeptide(L)'
;MTQQDKDARLNRFLSANDQQLFPQEDIAIYLSCSTHTLQRMRCIGGGIPYAKIGRSVVYKKADVLAFQESQTVLNTAQYAS
;
A
#
# COMPACT_ATOMS: atom_id res chain seq x y z
N MET A 1 -17.93 3.96 0.67
CA MET A 1 -17.03 4.40 1.75
C MET A 1 -17.05 5.91 1.78
N THR A 2 -17.42 6.49 2.91
CA THR A 2 -17.49 7.95 3.07
C THR A 2 -16.08 8.54 3.15
N GLN A 3 -15.95 9.87 3.05
CA GLN A 3 -14.66 10.53 3.24
C GLN A 3 -14.15 10.36 4.68
N GLN A 4 -15.06 10.44 5.66
CA GLN A 4 -14.73 10.23 7.07
C GLN A 4 -14.15 8.83 7.33
N ASP A 5 -14.70 7.80 6.66
CA ASP A 5 -14.17 6.43 6.77
C ASP A 5 -12.75 6.32 6.23
N LYS A 6 -12.45 7.02 5.12
CA LYS A 6 -11.12 7.04 4.51
C LYS A 6 -10.11 7.70 5.45
N ASP A 7 -10.48 8.85 6.01
CA ASP A 7 -9.62 9.62 6.91
C ASP A 7 -9.32 8.83 8.18
N ALA A 8 -10.33 8.14 8.75
CA ALA A 8 -10.14 7.27 9.91
C ALA A 8 -9.16 6.11 9.62
N ARG A 9 -9.29 5.45 8.46
CA ARG A 9 -8.37 4.39 8.03
C ARG A 9 -6.96 4.91 7.81
N LEU A 10 -6.82 6.06 7.16
CA LEU A 10 -5.53 6.71 6.95
C LEU A 10 -4.85 7.06 8.27
N ASN A 11 -5.57 7.69 9.19
CA ASN A 11 -5.06 8.05 10.51
C ASN A 11 -4.59 6.82 11.30
N ARG A 12 -5.33 5.70 11.21
CA ARG A 12 -4.93 4.43 11.82
C ARG A 12 -3.62 3.89 11.22
N PHE A 13 -3.44 4.00 9.91
CA PHE A 13 -2.19 3.58 9.25
C PHE A 13 -1.01 4.43 9.69
N LEU A 14 -1.19 5.76 9.70
CA LEU A 14 -0.13 6.71 10.05
C LEU A 14 0.33 6.57 11.51
N SER A 15 -0.62 6.36 12.44
CA SER A 15 -0.32 6.26 13.89
C SER A 15 0.18 4.89 14.37
N ALA A 16 0.03 3.84 13.56
CA ALA A 16 0.47 2.49 13.95
C ALA A 16 1.99 2.30 13.90
N ASN A 17 2.47 1.25 14.56
CA ASN A 17 3.86 0.82 14.45
C ASN A 17 4.15 0.14 13.09
N ASP A 18 5.42 0.07 12.72
CA ASP A 18 5.86 -0.42 11.41
C ASP A 18 5.65 -1.94 11.21
N GLN A 19 5.49 -2.70 12.29
CA GLN A 19 5.26 -4.14 12.24
C GLN A 19 3.79 -4.49 12.02
N GLN A 20 2.88 -3.51 12.16
CA GLN A 20 1.46 -3.74 12.06
C GLN A 20 1.03 -4.11 10.63
N LEU A 21 0.09 -5.05 10.56
CA LEU A 21 -0.48 -5.54 9.31
C LEU A 21 -1.77 -4.80 8.97
N PHE A 22 -1.94 -4.47 7.70
CA PHE A 22 -3.05 -3.69 7.18
C PHE A 22 -3.69 -4.36 5.95
N PRO A 23 -5.02 -4.34 5.82
CA PRO A 23 -5.71 -4.79 4.61
C PRO A 23 -5.38 -3.92 3.41
N GLN A 24 -5.56 -4.47 2.21
CA GLN A 24 -5.30 -3.77 0.94
C GLN A 24 -6.08 -2.45 0.79
N GLU A 25 -7.26 -2.32 1.39
CA GLU A 25 -8.03 -1.06 1.37
C GLU A 25 -7.28 0.09 2.06
N ASP A 26 -6.62 -0.17 3.18
CA ASP A 26 -5.87 0.85 3.92
C ASP A 26 -4.64 1.29 3.13
N ILE A 27 -3.97 0.32 2.49
CA ILE A 27 -2.80 0.59 1.65
C ILE A 27 -3.18 1.34 0.38
N ALA A 28 -4.31 1.00 -0.23
CA ALA A 28 -4.84 1.70 -1.40
C ALA A 28 -5.13 3.18 -1.09
N ILE A 29 -5.70 3.47 0.10
CA ILE A 29 -5.91 4.84 0.56
C ILE A 29 -4.58 5.56 0.76
N TYR A 30 -3.63 4.92 1.48
CA TYR A 30 -2.33 5.53 1.77
C TYR A 30 -1.55 5.88 0.50
N LEU A 31 -1.46 4.95 -0.46
CA LEU A 31 -0.75 5.15 -1.72
C LEU A 31 -1.56 5.92 -2.76
N SER A 32 -2.78 6.36 -2.43
CA SER A 32 -3.70 7.02 -3.36
C SER A 32 -3.92 6.24 -4.66
N CYS A 33 -4.04 4.92 -4.56
CA CYS A 33 -4.24 4.02 -5.70
C CYS A 33 -5.47 3.13 -5.51
N SER A 34 -5.81 2.32 -6.52
CA SER A 34 -6.94 1.40 -6.42
C SER A 34 -6.51 0.05 -5.81
N THR A 35 -7.43 -0.62 -5.12
CA THR A 35 -7.19 -2.01 -4.67
C THR A 35 -6.93 -2.96 -5.84
N HIS A 36 -7.49 -2.67 -7.02
CA HIS A 36 -7.22 -3.39 -8.25
C HIS A 36 -5.78 -3.21 -8.73
N THR A 37 -5.19 -2.03 -8.56
CA THR A 37 -3.76 -1.78 -8.83
C THR A 37 -2.89 -2.69 -7.96
N LEU A 38 -3.19 -2.76 -6.66
CA LEU A 38 -2.48 -3.67 -5.74
C LEU A 38 -2.67 -5.14 -6.11
N GLN A 39 -3.88 -5.55 -6.53
CA GLN A 39 -4.15 -6.89 -7.03
C GLN A 39 -3.30 -7.22 -8.26
N ARG A 40 -3.25 -6.31 -9.23
CA ARG A 40 -2.43 -6.48 -10.44
C ARG A 40 -0.95 -6.62 -10.11
N MET A 41 -0.42 -5.80 -9.20
CA MET A 41 0.97 -5.90 -8.72
C MET A 41 1.26 -7.28 -8.10
N ARG A 42 0.31 -7.86 -7.36
CA ARG A 42 0.47 -9.22 -6.83
C ARG A 42 0.46 -10.30 -7.92
N CYS A 43 -0.33 -10.12 -8.97
CA CYS A 43 -0.40 -11.09 -10.08
C CYS A 43 0.84 -11.06 -10.97
N ILE A 44 1.36 -9.87 -11.29
CA ILE A 44 2.50 -9.70 -12.21
C ILE A 44 3.84 -9.83 -11.48
N GLY A 45 3.86 -9.58 -10.17
CA GLY A 45 5.09 -9.46 -9.39
C GLY A 45 5.63 -8.04 -9.38
N GLY A 46 6.73 -7.80 -8.64
CA GLY A 46 7.35 -6.47 -8.52
C GLY A 46 6.60 -5.47 -7.64
N GLY A 47 5.69 -5.96 -6.80
CA GLY A 47 4.93 -5.13 -5.85
C GLY A 47 5.39 -5.25 -4.39
N ILE A 48 4.59 -4.67 -3.50
CA ILE A 48 4.81 -4.71 -2.06
C ILE A 48 4.68 -6.17 -1.55
N PRO A 49 5.64 -6.65 -0.74
CA PRO A 49 5.50 -7.92 -0.02
C PRO A 49 4.18 -7.97 0.76
N TYR A 50 3.52 -9.13 0.73
CA TYR A 50 2.23 -9.32 1.39
C TYR A 50 2.15 -10.68 2.07
N ALA A 51 1.36 -10.74 3.14
CA ALA A 51 0.95 -12.00 3.75
C ALA A 51 -0.48 -12.35 3.33
N LYS A 52 -0.71 -13.64 3.06
CA LYS A 52 -2.04 -14.17 2.77
C LYS A 52 -2.54 -14.95 3.98
N ILE A 53 -3.52 -14.40 4.69
CA ILE A 53 -4.11 -15.00 5.89
C ILE A 53 -5.54 -15.41 5.55
N GLY A 54 -5.73 -16.70 5.25
CA GLY A 54 -7.00 -17.21 4.75
C GLY A 54 -7.41 -16.55 3.43
N ARG A 55 -8.55 -15.85 3.44
CA ARG A 55 -9.08 -15.11 2.28
C ARG A 55 -8.57 -13.67 2.21
N SER A 56 -7.87 -13.19 3.24
CA SER A 56 -7.43 -11.81 3.34
C SER A 56 -5.97 -11.64 2.92
N VAL A 57 -5.71 -10.55 2.20
CA VAL A 57 -4.36 -10.08 1.88
C VAL A 57 -4.04 -8.90 2.78
N VAL A 58 -2.91 -9.00 3.48
CA VAL A 58 -2.44 -7.95 4.37
C VAL A 58 -1.00 -7.58 4.08
N TYR A 59 -0.68 -6.32 4.36
CA TYR A 59 0.61 -5.70 4.11
C TYR A 59 1.17 -5.20 5.43
N LYS A 60 2.48 -5.37 5.59
CA LYS A 60 3.19 -4.80 6.72
C LYS A 60 3.48 -3.32 6.45
N LYS A 61 3.27 -2.45 7.44
CA LYS A 61 3.54 -1.02 7.28
C LYS A 61 4.98 -0.74 6.83
N ALA A 62 5.97 -1.39 7.45
CA ALA A 62 7.38 -1.28 7.07
C ALA A 62 7.61 -1.51 5.56
N ASP A 63 7.02 -2.58 5.02
CA ASP A 63 7.21 -2.97 3.61
C ASP A 63 6.53 -1.97 2.66
N VAL A 64 5.39 -1.42 3.06
CA VAL A 64 4.67 -0.38 2.31
C VAL A 64 5.48 0.92 2.27
N LEU A 65 6.08 1.32 3.39
CA LEU A 65 6.95 2.49 3.45
C LEU A 65 8.21 2.32 2.58
N ALA A 66 8.86 1.15 2.69
CA ALA A 66 10.03 0.82 1.87
C ALA A 66 9.70 0.82 0.37
N PHE A 67 8.52 0.32 -0.01
CA PHE A 67 8.05 0.42 -1.39
C PHE A 67 7.84 1.86 -1.83
N GLN A 68 7.18 2.70 -1.02
CA GLN A 68 6.99 4.11 -1.36
C GLN A 68 8.35 4.82 -1.56
N GLU A 69 9.30 4.56 -0.69
CA GLU A 69 10.67 5.09 -0.83
C GLU A 69 11.31 4.61 -2.14
N SER A 70 11.17 3.33 -2.50
CA SER A 70 11.69 2.79 -3.75
C SER A 70 11.03 3.36 -5.01
N GLN A 71 9.83 3.94 -4.91
CA GLN A 71 9.13 4.61 -6.02
C GLN A 71 9.51 6.10 -6.15
N THR A 72 10.39 6.62 -5.29
CA THR A 72 10.80 8.02 -5.33
C THR A 72 11.82 8.25 -6.44
N VAL A 73 11.44 9.04 -7.45
CA VAL A 73 12.30 9.45 -8.57
C VAL A 73 12.50 10.96 -8.57
N LEU A 74 13.63 11.45 -9.08
CA LEU A 74 13.96 12.88 -9.09
C LEU A 74 13.24 13.64 -10.19
N ASN A 75 12.93 12.96 -11.30
CA ASN A 75 12.20 13.55 -12.41
C ASN A 75 11.40 12.49 -13.17
N THR A 76 10.44 12.96 -13.97
CA THR A 76 9.53 12.11 -14.74
C THR A 76 10.22 11.35 -15.88
N ALA A 77 11.35 11.85 -16.39
CA ALA A 77 12.10 11.17 -17.44
C ALA A 77 12.74 9.86 -16.96
N GLN A 78 13.08 9.75 -15.67
CA GLN A 78 13.62 8.53 -15.06
C GLN A 78 12.61 7.38 -15.02
N TYR A 79 11.31 7.66 -15.12
CA TYR A 79 10.26 6.63 -15.04
C TYR A 79 9.99 5.94 -16.40
N ALA A 80 10.52 6.47 -17.51
CA ALA A 80 10.22 6.01 -18.87
C ALA A 80 11.15 4.87 -19.38
N SER A 81 11.78 4.10 -18.49
CA SER A 81 12.75 3.05 -18.86
C SER A 81 12.10 1.68 -19.03
#